data_AF-A0A4R7P339-F1
#
_entry.id   AF-A0A4R7P339-F1
#
_cell.length_a   1.000
_cell.length_b   1.000
_cell.length_c   1.000
_cell.angle_alpha   90.00
_cell.angle_beta   90.00
_cell.angle_gamma   90.00
#
_symmetry.space_group_name_H-M   'P 1'
#
loop_
_entity.id
_entity.type
_entity.pdbx_description
1 polymer ?
#
loop_
_entity_poly.entity_id
_entity_poly.type
_entity_poly.pdbx_seq_one_letter_code
_entity_poly.pdbx_strand_id
1 'polypeptide(L)'
;MADINLFSRLGNLWKGFISLWISDVEKNHPEIAYENSIMGLTAKYEKLKYATAAIIRRRDDISGRVDIASKALAQVTSDLNAAMATGQDDLALVLIQKKNALDAELADLTGEAGQATADADDAKGSLMAVKSEIGKLKAEKDRMLAKMQSAQARIQIQNQLEGLSVDADVQALDKVREHIKTTVAQASLGKELHESDLDVRLKKLQSQSGSVTAKAQLEEMKRQRAAATAQAGGTKQM
;
A
#
# COMPACT_ATOMS: atom_id res chain seq x y z
N MET A 1 11.93 11.71 50.18
CA MET A 1 11.36 12.22 48.91
C MET A 1 12.37 11.98 47.79
N ALA A 2 12.37 10.79 47.18
CA ALA A 2 13.28 10.45 46.08
C ALA A 2 12.59 9.69 44.92
N ASP A 3 11.26 9.65 44.87
CA ASP A 3 10.54 8.68 44.02
C ASP A 3 9.99 9.22 42.68
N ILE A 4 10.27 10.48 42.32
CA ILE A 4 9.66 11.09 41.13
C ILE A 4 10.59 11.07 39.89
N ASN A 5 11.86 10.64 40.03
CA ASN A 5 12.84 10.80 38.97
C ASN A 5 13.19 9.55 38.16
N LEU A 6 12.83 8.34 38.61
CA LEU A 6 13.14 7.13 37.84
C LEU A 6 12.21 6.97 36.63
N PHE A 7 10.91 7.23 36.82
CA PHE A 7 9.88 7.10 35.80
C PHE A 7 10.00 8.15 34.69
N SER A 8 10.30 9.40 35.04
CA SER A 8 10.56 10.47 34.07
C SER A 8 11.81 10.17 33.24
N ARG A 9 12.85 9.61 33.87
CA ARG A 9 14.07 9.16 33.18
C ARG A 9 13.82 7.96 32.27
N LEU A 10 13.04 6.95 32.69
CA LEU A 10 12.67 5.81 31.86
C LEU A 10 11.80 6.24 30.66
N GLY A 11 10.82 7.10 30.88
CA GLY A 11 9.95 7.64 29.83
C GLY A 11 10.70 8.51 28.82
N ASN A 12 11.66 9.32 29.28
CA ASN A 12 12.50 10.14 28.42
C ASN A 12 13.54 9.30 27.65
N LEU A 13 14.11 8.27 28.26
CA LEU A 13 14.97 7.29 27.57
C LEU A 13 14.18 6.53 26.50
N TRP A 14 12.94 6.15 26.79
CA TRP A 14 12.08 5.44 25.85
C TRP A 14 11.66 6.32 24.65
N LYS A 15 11.26 7.58 24.89
CA LYS A 15 10.96 8.56 23.82
C LYS A 15 12.19 8.88 22.97
N GLY A 16 13.35 9.09 23.60
CA GLY A 16 14.62 9.33 22.89
C GLY A 16 15.03 8.15 22.01
N PHE A 17 14.81 6.92 22.47
CA PHE A 17 15.14 5.71 21.71
C PHE A 17 14.22 5.49 20.49
N ILE A 18 12.92 5.80 20.60
CA ILE A 18 11.98 5.74 19.47
C ILE A 18 12.31 6.80 18.42
N SER A 19 12.68 8.01 18.86
CA SER A 19 13.10 9.11 17.98
C SER A 19 14.34 8.78 17.16
N LEU A 20 15.31 8.05 17.73
CA LEU A 20 16.57 7.72 17.05
C LEU A 20 16.40 6.63 15.96
N TRP A 21 15.42 5.74 16.11
CA TRP A 21 15.24 4.61 15.18
C TRP A 21 14.28 4.92 14.02
N ILE A 22 13.38 5.89 14.19
CA ILE A 22 12.53 6.42 13.11
C ILE A 22 13.35 7.16 12.04
N SER A 23 14.55 7.61 12.38
CA SER A 23 15.33 8.50 11.51
C SER A 23 15.97 7.80 10.29
N ASP A 24 16.00 6.47 10.22
CA ASP A 24 16.83 5.80 9.21
C ASP A 24 16.27 4.45 8.69
N VAL A 25 14.99 4.43 8.31
CA VAL A 25 14.47 3.35 7.47
C VAL A 25 13.97 3.92 6.14
N GLU A 26 14.71 3.51 5.11
CA GLU A 26 14.55 3.87 3.71
C GLU A 26 13.09 3.79 3.22
N LYS A 27 12.77 4.75 2.36
CA LYS A 27 11.46 5.01 1.71
C LYS A 27 10.90 3.85 0.86
N ASN A 28 11.55 2.70 0.79
CA ASN A 28 11.22 1.62 -0.15
C ASN A 28 10.47 0.43 0.47
N HIS A 29 10.52 0.22 1.79
CA HIS A 29 9.84 -0.91 2.45
C HIS A 29 9.26 -0.53 3.84
N PRO A 30 8.16 0.23 3.90
CA PRO A 30 7.54 0.61 5.17
C PRO A 30 7.09 -0.59 6.02
N GLU A 31 6.73 -1.72 5.37
CA GLU A 31 6.40 -2.97 6.05
C GLU A 31 7.54 -3.47 6.95
N ILE A 32 8.76 -3.50 6.41
CA ILE A 32 9.95 -3.99 7.10
C ILE A 32 10.28 -3.11 8.32
N ALA A 33 10.07 -1.79 8.20
CA ALA A 33 10.24 -0.84 9.30
C ALA A 33 9.34 -1.18 10.50
N TYR A 34 8.04 -1.41 10.23
CA TYR A 34 7.07 -1.77 11.25
C TYR A 34 7.36 -3.15 11.84
N GLU A 35 7.69 -4.14 11.02
CA GLU A 35 8.02 -5.49 11.49
C GLU A 35 9.24 -5.52 12.41
N ASN A 36 10.31 -4.84 12.02
CA ASN A 36 11.51 -4.72 12.84
C ASN A 36 11.23 -4.02 14.18
N SER A 37 10.42 -2.95 14.17
CA SER A 37 9.97 -2.27 15.41
C SER A 37 9.16 -3.21 16.31
N ILE A 38 8.18 -3.91 15.75
CA ILE A 38 7.31 -4.83 16.50
C ILE A 38 8.12 -5.98 17.08
N MET A 39 9.03 -6.57 16.30
CA MET A 39 9.93 -7.63 16.75
C MET A 39 10.84 -7.13 17.89
N GLY A 40 11.45 -5.96 17.72
CA GLY A 40 12.31 -5.35 18.74
C GLY A 40 11.57 -5.08 20.05
N LEU A 41 10.36 -4.55 19.99
CA LEU A 41 9.52 -4.33 21.17
C LEU A 41 9.03 -5.63 21.80
N THR A 42 8.72 -6.64 20.99
CA THR A 42 8.31 -7.97 21.47
C THR A 42 9.46 -8.66 22.21
N ALA A 43 10.68 -8.59 21.70
CA ALA A 43 11.87 -9.10 22.39
C ALA A 43 12.11 -8.36 23.73
N LYS A 44 11.88 -7.05 23.77
CA LYS A 44 11.96 -6.25 25.02
C LYS A 44 10.85 -6.62 25.99
N TYR A 45 9.63 -6.83 25.50
CA TYR A 45 8.49 -7.27 26.31
C TYR A 45 8.79 -8.60 27.01
N GLU A 46 9.39 -9.57 26.30
CA GLU A 46 9.79 -10.84 26.91
C GLU A 46 10.81 -10.66 28.02
N LYS A 47 11.86 -9.84 27.82
CA LYS A 47 12.84 -9.52 28.88
C LYS A 47 12.18 -8.84 30.09
N LEU A 48 11.29 -7.88 29.83
CA LEU A 48 10.56 -7.17 30.88
C LEU A 48 9.66 -8.13 31.66
N LYS A 49 8.99 -9.07 31.00
CA LYS A 49 8.16 -10.10 31.64
C LYS A 49 8.95 -10.91 32.68
N TYR A 50 10.17 -11.34 32.35
CA TYR A 50 11.03 -12.06 33.30
C TYR A 50 11.47 -11.18 34.49
N ALA A 51 11.84 -9.92 34.23
CA ALA A 51 12.20 -8.99 35.30
C ALA A 51 11.00 -8.69 36.23
N THR A 52 9.81 -8.44 35.66
CA THR A 52 8.57 -8.25 36.42
C THR A 52 8.25 -9.48 37.27
N ALA A 53 8.44 -10.69 36.75
CA ALA A 53 8.22 -11.93 37.51
C ALA A 53 9.19 -12.07 38.70
N ALA A 54 10.46 -11.66 38.54
CA ALA A 54 11.42 -11.66 39.64
C ALA A 54 11.04 -10.66 40.75
N ILE A 55 10.56 -9.47 40.38
CA ILE A 55 10.08 -8.45 41.32
C ILE A 55 8.82 -8.95 42.07
N ILE A 56 7.88 -9.55 41.34
CA ILE A 56 6.68 -10.17 41.93
C ILE A 56 7.07 -11.26 42.94
N ARG A 57 8.01 -12.14 42.58
CA ARG A 57 8.50 -13.17 43.50
C ARG A 57 9.12 -12.58 44.76
N ARG A 58 9.93 -11.52 44.64
CA ARG A 58 10.52 -10.82 45.80
C ARG A 58 9.43 -10.27 46.72
N ARG A 59 8.40 -9.63 46.16
CA ARG A 59 7.24 -9.17 46.94
C ARG A 59 6.57 -10.33 47.67
N ASP A 60 6.30 -11.43 46.98
CA ASP A 60 5.61 -12.59 47.57
C ASP A 60 6.44 -13.24 48.69
N ASP A 61 7.77 -13.32 48.52
CA ASP A 61 8.70 -13.79 49.55
C ASP A 61 8.67 -12.91 50.80
N ILE A 62 8.74 -11.58 50.63
CA ILE A 62 8.67 -10.63 51.75
C ILE A 62 7.31 -10.72 52.46
N SER A 63 6.20 -10.82 51.71
CA SER A 63 4.88 -11.05 52.30
C SER A 63 4.83 -12.34 53.10
N GLY A 64 5.44 -13.42 52.61
CA GLY A 64 5.57 -14.68 53.36
C GLY A 64 6.36 -14.52 54.66
N ARG A 65 7.44 -13.72 54.65
CA ARG A 65 8.23 -13.41 55.85
C ARG A 65 7.42 -12.60 56.87
N VAL A 66 6.65 -11.61 56.42
CA VAL A 66 5.71 -10.85 57.28
C VAL A 66 4.72 -11.80 57.95
N ASP A 67 4.12 -12.71 57.19
CA ASP A 67 3.16 -13.68 57.73
C ASP A 67 3.78 -14.61 58.78
N ILE A 68 5.01 -15.08 58.55
CA ILE A 68 5.75 -15.92 59.49
C ILE A 68 6.06 -15.15 60.78
N ALA A 69 6.62 -13.94 60.66
CA ALA A 69 6.97 -13.10 61.81
C ALA A 69 5.71 -12.71 62.62
N SER A 70 4.61 -12.39 61.94
CA SER A 70 3.33 -12.07 62.59
C SER A 70 2.77 -13.26 63.39
N LYS A 71 2.79 -14.47 62.82
CA LYS A 71 2.38 -15.69 63.54
C LYS A 71 3.29 -15.99 64.73
N ALA A 72 4.59 -15.83 64.57
CA ALA A 72 5.55 -16.03 65.66
C ALA A 72 5.31 -15.03 66.80
N LEU A 73 5.06 -13.75 66.47
CA LEU A 73 4.74 -12.71 67.44
C LEU A 73 3.45 -13.01 68.20
N ALA A 74 2.41 -13.48 67.50
CA ALA A 74 1.15 -13.88 68.13
C ALA A 74 1.35 -15.04 69.12
N GLN A 75 2.12 -16.05 68.72
CA GLN A 75 2.45 -17.18 69.61
C GLN A 75 3.23 -16.73 70.84
N VAL A 76 4.31 -15.96 70.65
CA VAL A 76 5.14 -15.45 71.76
C VAL A 76 4.32 -14.58 72.71
N THR A 77 3.39 -13.79 72.19
CA THR A 77 2.48 -12.97 73.01
C THR A 77 1.54 -13.86 73.84
N SER A 78 1.01 -14.93 73.26
CA SER A 78 0.19 -15.91 73.99
C SER A 78 0.99 -16.61 75.09
N ASP A 79 2.20 -17.07 74.77
CA ASP A 79 3.09 -17.74 75.73
C ASP A 79 3.48 -16.80 76.88
N LEU A 80 3.75 -15.53 76.57
CA LEU A 80 4.06 -14.50 77.57
C LEU A 80 2.89 -14.31 78.54
N ASN A 81 1.67 -14.22 78.03
CA ASN A 81 0.47 -14.09 78.88
C ASN A 81 0.30 -15.30 79.81
N ALA A 82 0.57 -16.51 79.33
CA ALA A 82 0.52 -17.72 80.14
C ALA A 82 1.62 -17.75 81.23
N ALA A 83 2.85 -17.34 80.88
CA ALA A 83 3.96 -17.24 81.82
C ALA A 83 3.65 -16.23 82.95
N MET A 84 3.12 -15.06 82.60
CA MET A 84 2.69 -14.05 83.58
C MET A 84 1.56 -14.55 84.47
N ALA A 85 0.55 -15.22 83.90
CA ALA A 85 -0.58 -15.77 84.66
C ALA A 85 -0.17 -16.88 85.65
N THR A 86 0.94 -17.57 85.38
CA THR A 86 1.47 -18.65 86.21
C THR A 86 2.65 -18.23 87.10
N GLY A 87 3.00 -16.93 87.12
CA GLY A 87 4.08 -16.38 87.95
C GLY A 87 5.49 -16.84 87.56
N GLN A 88 5.70 -17.21 86.29
CA GLN A 88 6.99 -17.64 85.76
C GLN A 88 7.80 -16.43 85.26
N ASP A 89 8.27 -15.61 86.19
CA ASP A 89 8.88 -14.30 85.88
C ASP A 89 10.13 -14.40 84.99
N ASP A 90 11.01 -15.39 85.24
CA ASP A 90 12.21 -15.61 84.43
C ASP A 90 11.86 -15.94 82.97
N LEU A 91 10.82 -16.75 82.76
CA LEU A 91 10.32 -17.10 81.42
C LEU A 91 9.65 -15.89 80.75
N ALA A 92 8.86 -15.13 81.51
CA ALA A 92 8.22 -13.91 81.02
C ALA A 92 9.25 -12.88 80.52
N LEU A 93 10.38 -12.73 81.23
CA LEU A 93 11.46 -11.82 80.83
C LEU A 93 12.05 -12.20 79.45
N VAL A 94 12.33 -13.49 79.22
CA VAL A 94 12.85 -13.98 77.93
C VAL A 94 11.82 -13.81 76.81
N LEU A 95 10.55 -14.10 77.09
CA LEU A 95 9.46 -13.94 76.11
C LEU A 95 9.22 -12.47 75.74
N ILE A 96 9.38 -11.53 76.68
CA ILE A 96 9.34 -10.08 76.38
C ILE A 96 10.47 -9.69 75.45
N GLN A 97 11.70 -10.14 75.69
CA GLN A 97 12.83 -9.85 74.81
C GLN A 97 12.59 -10.39 73.39
N LYS A 98 12.09 -11.62 73.28
CA LYS A 98 11.73 -12.23 72.00
C LYS A 98 10.60 -11.47 71.30
N LYS A 99 9.58 -11.05 72.04
CA LYS A 99 8.47 -10.23 71.52
C LYS A 99 9.01 -8.93 70.93
N ASN A 100 9.84 -8.20 71.68
CA ASN A 100 10.40 -6.93 71.22
C ASN A 100 11.27 -7.09 69.95
N ALA A 101 12.02 -8.19 69.84
CA ALA A 101 12.78 -8.50 68.64
C ALA A 101 11.87 -8.77 67.43
N LEU A 102 10.79 -9.55 67.62
CA LEU A 102 9.80 -9.83 66.57
C LEU A 102 9.00 -8.58 66.17
N ASP A 103 8.68 -7.70 67.12
CA ASP A 103 8.03 -6.41 66.83
C ASP A 103 8.91 -5.53 65.94
N ALA A 104 10.22 -5.44 66.23
CA ALA A 104 11.18 -4.70 65.42
C ALA A 104 11.33 -5.32 64.02
N GLU A 105 11.48 -6.65 63.93
CA GLU A 105 11.56 -7.35 62.65
C GLU A 105 10.28 -7.15 61.82
N LEU A 106 9.11 -7.20 62.44
CA LEU A 106 7.84 -7.01 61.73
C LEU A 106 7.68 -5.57 61.22
N ALA A 107 8.16 -4.58 61.97
CA ALA A 107 8.17 -3.19 61.52
C ALA A 107 9.05 -3.00 60.27
N ASP A 108 10.26 -3.57 60.28
CA ASP A 108 11.19 -3.53 59.14
C ASP A 108 10.60 -4.26 57.92
N LEU A 109 10.12 -5.49 58.11
CA LEU A 109 9.49 -6.29 57.06
C LEU A 109 8.25 -5.63 56.46
N THR A 110 7.46 -4.91 57.27
CA THR A 110 6.28 -4.18 56.78
C THR A 110 6.70 -3.02 55.88
N GLY A 111 7.77 -2.30 56.23
CA GLY A 111 8.36 -1.28 55.37
C GLY A 111 8.87 -1.86 54.05
N GLU A 112 9.63 -2.96 54.11
CA GLU A 112 10.11 -3.68 52.92
C GLU A 112 8.97 -4.20 52.04
N ALA A 113 7.90 -4.72 52.65
CA ALA A 113 6.72 -5.22 51.93
C ALA A 113 6.00 -4.10 51.18
N GLY A 114 5.91 -2.91 51.78
CA GLY A 114 5.38 -1.72 51.14
C GLY A 114 6.18 -1.34 49.88
N GLN A 115 7.51 -1.28 50.01
CA GLN A 115 8.39 -0.97 48.88
C GLN A 115 8.30 -2.03 47.78
N ALA A 116 8.36 -3.31 48.15
CA ALA A 116 8.29 -4.42 47.18
C ALA A 116 6.95 -4.47 46.46
N THR A 117 5.86 -4.06 47.11
CA THR A 117 4.54 -3.93 46.48
C THR A 117 4.54 -2.81 45.46
N ALA A 118 5.06 -1.62 45.80
CA ALA A 118 5.18 -0.50 44.86
C ALA A 118 6.04 -0.88 43.64
N ASP A 119 7.21 -1.48 43.87
CA ASP A 119 8.10 -1.95 42.80
C ASP A 119 7.38 -2.94 41.85
N ALA A 120 6.59 -3.86 42.41
CA ALA A 120 5.85 -4.86 41.63
C ALA A 120 4.74 -4.24 40.79
N ASP A 121 4.04 -3.25 41.32
CA ASP A 121 2.95 -2.58 40.59
C ASP A 121 3.49 -1.66 39.49
N ASP A 122 4.60 -0.97 39.73
CA ASP A 122 5.32 -0.20 38.72
C ASP A 122 5.83 -1.09 37.58
N ALA A 123 6.40 -2.25 37.92
CA ALA A 123 6.87 -3.22 36.94
C ALA A 123 5.72 -3.78 36.08
N LYS A 124 4.55 -4.07 36.68
CA LYS A 124 3.34 -4.49 35.93
C LYS A 124 2.83 -3.37 35.03
N GLY A 125 2.77 -2.14 35.54
CA GLY A 125 2.35 -0.97 34.77
C GLY A 125 3.21 -0.77 33.53
N SER A 126 4.54 -0.84 33.71
CA SER A 126 5.50 -0.76 32.61
C SER A 126 5.31 -1.89 31.58
N LEU A 127 5.09 -3.13 32.04
CA LEU A 127 4.84 -4.27 31.16
C LEU A 127 3.56 -4.10 30.34
N MET A 128 2.49 -3.60 30.95
CA MET A 128 1.22 -3.31 30.26
C MET A 128 1.34 -2.16 29.26
N ALA A 129 2.12 -1.12 29.58
CA ALA A 129 2.40 -0.02 28.65
C ALA A 129 3.10 -0.53 27.38
N VAL A 130 4.14 -1.36 27.53
CA VAL A 130 4.84 -1.98 26.38
C VAL A 130 3.90 -2.86 25.56
N LYS A 131 3.07 -3.68 26.22
CA LYS A 131 2.06 -4.51 25.54
C LYS A 131 1.08 -3.67 24.72
N SER A 132 0.60 -2.56 25.28
CA SER A 132 -0.30 -1.63 24.60
C SER A 132 0.37 -1.01 23.38
N GLU A 133 1.63 -0.58 23.51
CA GLU A 133 2.36 0.03 22.39
C GLU A 133 2.61 -0.94 21.25
N ILE A 134 2.96 -2.20 21.56
CA ILE A 134 3.06 -3.27 20.54
C ILE A 134 1.72 -3.42 19.79
N GLY A 135 0.60 -3.38 20.50
CA GLY A 135 -0.74 -3.43 19.90
C GLY A 135 -1.02 -2.26 18.97
N LYS A 136 -0.69 -1.03 19.40
CA LYS A 136 -0.84 0.17 18.56
C LYS A 136 0.00 0.10 17.29
N LEU A 137 1.26 -0.31 17.40
CA LEU A 137 2.15 -0.43 16.23
C LEU A 137 1.67 -1.48 15.23
N LYS A 138 1.11 -2.60 15.71
CA LYS A 138 0.46 -3.59 14.83
C LYS A 138 -0.73 -2.99 14.08
N ALA A 139 -1.64 -2.33 14.78
CA ALA A 139 -2.79 -1.68 14.16
C ALA A 139 -2.39 -0.56 13.19
N GLU A 140 -1.33 0.19 13.52
CA GLU A 140 -0.79 1.22 12.65
C GLU A 140 -0.16 0.62 11.39
N LYS A 141 0.65 -0.46 11.51
CA LYS A 141 1.18 -1.23 10.38
C LYS A 141 0.05 -1.60 9.41
N ASP A 142 -0.99 -2.25 9.92
CA ASP A 142 -2.11 -2.73 9.09
C ASP A 142 -2.80 -1.57 8.34
N ARG A 143 -3.07 -0.48 9.06
CA ARG A 143 -3.67 0.72 8.47
C ARG A 143 -2.80 1.35 7.38
N MET A 144 -1.49 1.42 7.61
CA MET A 144 -0.55 2.05 6.67
C MET A 144 -0.31 1.18 5.45
N LEU A 145 -0.26 -0.15 5.59
CA LEU A 145 -0.18 -1.07 4.46
C LEU A 145 -1.44 -1.02 3.59
N ALA A 146 -2.63 -0.99 4.19
CA ALA A 146 -3.88 -0.83 3.45
C ALA A 146 -3.93 0.49 2.66
N LYS A 147 -3.46 1.59 3.26
CA LYS A 147 -3.32 2.89 2.58
C LYS A 147 -2.31 2.83 1.43
N MET A 148 -1.18 2.17 1.63
CA MET A 148 -0.15 1.99 0.61
C MET A 148 -0.70 1.21 -0.60
N GLN A 149 -1.38 0.08 -0.36
CA GLN A 149 -2.02 -0.71 -1.42
C GLN A 149 -3.08 0.11 -2.17
N SER A 150 -3.89 0.89 -1.46
CA SER A 150 -4.89 1.78 -2.08
C SER A 150 -4.23 2.85 -2.95
N ALA A 151 -3.11 3.44 -2.50
CA ALA A 151 -2.35 4.41 -3.27
C ALA A 151 -1.69 3.78 -4.51
N GLN A 152 -1.14 2.56 -4.37
CA GLN A 152 -0.57 1.80 -5.48
C GLN A 152 -1.63 1.48 -6.54
N ALA A 153 -2.84 1.07 -6.14
CA ALA A 153 -3.94 0.83 -7.07
C ALA A 153 -4.34 2.10 -7.84
N ARG A 154 -4.38 3.27 -7.16
CA ARG A 154 -4.66 4.56 -7.82
C ARG A 154 -3.59 4.93 -8.85
N ILE A 155 -2.31 4.75 -8.50
CA ILE A 155 -1.19 4.98 -9.43
C ILE A 155 -1.28 4.04 -10.63
N GLN A 156 -1.57 2.75 -10.42
CA GLN A 156 -1.74 1.80 -11.52
C GLN A 156 -2.89 2.19 -12.46
N ILE A 157 -4.03 2.60 -11.92
CA ILE A 157 -5.17 3.11 -12.71
C ILE A 157 -4.76 4.34 -13.50
N GLN A 158 -4.07 5.30 -12.88
CA GLN A 158 -3.60 6.50 -13.56
C GLN A 158 -2.64 6.17 -14.71
N ASN A 159 -1.66 5.30 -14.47
CA ASN A 159 -0.71 4.87 -15.50
C ASN A 159 -1.41 4.15 -16.67
N GLN A 160 -2.43 3.33 -16.38
CA GLN A 160 -3.24 2.68 -17.42
C GLN A 160 -4.07 3.69 -18.22
N LEU A 161 -4.63 4.72 -17.57
CA LEU A 161 -5.37 5.80 -18.24
C LEU A 161 -4.46 6.67 -19.11
N GLU A 162 -3.26 6.99 -18.64
CA GLU A 162 -2.23 7.69 -19.43
C GLU A 162 -1.78 6.84 -20.64
N GLY A 163 -1.68 5.52 -20.46
CA GLY A 163 -1.42 4.56 -21.55
C GLY A 163 -2.59 4.38 -22.53
N LEU A 164 -3.81 4.76 -22.14
CA LEU A 164 -5.03 4.77 -22.97
C LEU A 164 -5.33 6.17 -23.54
N SER A 165 -4.35 7.08 -23.54
CA SER A 165 -4.53 8.46 -24.02
C SER A 165 -5.18 8.49 -25.40
N VAL A 166 -6.33 9.16 -25.46
CA VAL A 166 -7.11 9.49 -26.66
C VAL A 166 -6.25 10.13 -27.75
N ASP A 167 -5.14 10.79 -27.41
CA ASP A 167 -4.26 11.44 -28.38
C ASP A 167 -3.51 10.44 -29.27
N ALA A 168 -3.13 9.26 -28.77
CA ALA A 168 -2.46 8.23 -29.57
C ALA A 168 -3.45 7.59 -30.57
N ASP A 169 -4.67 7.32 -30.11
CA ASP A 169 -5.73 6.76 -30.94
C ASP A 169 -6.25 7.79 -31.97
N VAL A 170 -6.36 9.08 -31.61
CA VAL A 170 -6.74 10.16 -32.53
C VAL A 170 -5.64 10.40 -33.58
N GLN A 171 -4.35 10.43 -33.20
CA GLN A 171 -3.25 10.53 -34.17
C GLN A 171 -3.17 9.34 -35.12
N ALA A 172 -3.49 8.12 -34.65
CA ALA A 172 -3.57 6.96 -35.52
C ALA A 172 -4.71 7.09 -36.54
N LEU A 173 -5.88 7.61 -36.13
CA LEU A 173 -7.02 7.85 -37.01
C LEU A 173 -6.76 8.96 -38.05
N ASP A 174 -5.98 9.99 -37.71
CA ASP A 174 -5.61 11.04 -38.68
C ASP A 174 -4.73 10.49 -39.82
N LYS A 175 -3.79 9.58 -39.53
CA LYS A 175 -2.99 8.91 -40.57
C LYS A 175 -3.86 8.02 -41.48
N VAL A 176 -4.85 7.35 -40.92
CA VAL A 176 -5.83 6.59 -41.70
C VAL A 176 -6.67 7.52 -42.60
N ARG A 177 -7.09 8.67 -42.08
CA ARG A 177 -7.85 9.68 -42.84
C ARG A 177 -7.03 10.26 -44.01
N GLU A 178 -5.75 10.56 -43.79
CA GLU A 178 -4.82 11.03 -44.83
C GLU A 178 -4.64 9.96 -45.93
N HIS A 179 -4.48 8.70 -45.53
CA HIS A 179 -4.32 7.59 -46.47
C HIS A 179 -5.59 7.34 -47.29
N ILE A 180 -6.78 7.38 -46.67
CA ILE A 180 -8.06 7.28 -47.39
C ILE A 180 -8.20 8.42 -48.41
N LYS A 181 -7.90 9.67 -48.03
CA LYS A 181 -7.93 10.81 -48.95
C LYS A 181 -6.98 10.60 -50.14
N THR A 182 -5.75 10.13 -49.87
CA THR A 182 -4.75 9.86 -50.91
C THR A 182 -5.21 8.75 -51.85
N THR A 183 -5.73 7.64 -51.32
CA THR A 183 -6.22 6.51 -52.12
C THR A 183 -7.45 6.89 -52.96
N VAL A 184 -8.36 7.69 -52.40
CA VAL A 184 -9.51 8.24 -53.16
C VAL A 184 -9.02 9.18 -54.27
N ALA A 185 -8.06 10.06 -53.98
CA ALA A 185 -7.47 10.94 -54.99
C ALA A 185 -6.76 10.15 -56.10
N GLN A 186 -6.04 9.08 -55.77
CA GLN A 186 -5.41 8.18 -56.74
C GLN A 186 -6.44 7.43 -57.59
N ALA A 187 -7.55 6.99 -57.00
CA ALA A 187 -8.64 6.34 -57.73
C ALA A 187 -9.34 7.32 -58.69
N SER A 188 -9.59 8.56 -58.25
CA SER A 188 -10.15 9.63 -59.09
C SER A 188 -9.18 10.03 -60.22
N LEU A 189 -7.89 10.15 -59.93
CA LEU A 189 -6.85 10.40 -60.94
C LEU A 189 -6.77 9.25 -61.93
N GLY A 190 -6.85 8.00 -61.47
CA GLY A 190 -6.91 6.82 -62.32
C GLY A 190 -8.11 6.84 -63.26
N LYS A 191 -9.27 7.30 -62.78
CA LYS A 191 -10.47 7.49 -63.61
C LYS A 191 -10.29 8.60 -64.65
N GLU A 192 -9.77 9.76 -64.26
CA GLU A 192 -9.48 10.88 -65.18
C GLU A 192 -8.39 10.53 -66.22
N LEU A 193 -7.37 9.77 -65.83
CA LEU A 193 -6.34 9.26 -66.74
C LEU A 193 -6.91 8.22 -67.70
N HIS A 194 -7.82 7.35 -67.24
CA HIS A 194 -8.49 6.40 -68.13
C HIS A 194 -9.40 7.12 -69.12
N GLU A 195 -10.17 8.12 -68.67
CA GLU A 195 -11.02 8.95 -69.55
C GLU A 195 -10.17 9.68 -70.59
N SER A 196 -9.05 10.30 -70.19
CA SER A 196 -8.16 11.00 -71.12
C SER A 196 -7.42 10.07 -72.08
N ASP A 197 -6.99 8.88 -71.66
CA ASP A 197 -6.30 7.92 -72.56
C ASP A 197 -7.29 7.23 -73.51
N LEU A 198 -8.53 6.96 -73.06
CA LEU A 198 -9.61 6.46 -73.94
C LEU A 198 -10.02 7.53 -74.96
N ASP A 199 -10.14 8.80 -74.55
CA ASP A 199 -10.45 9.92 -75.45
C ASP A 199 -9.32 10.21 -76.44
N VAL A 200 -8.06 10.12 -76.00
CA VAL A 200 -6.89 10.25 -76.89
C VAL A 200 -6.85 9.08 -77.87
N ARG A 201 -7.13 7.84 -77.43
CA ARG A 201 -7.23 6.67 -78.32
C ARG A 201 -8.42 6.77 -79.26
N LEU A 202 -9.56 7.28 -78.81
CA LEU A 202 -10.75 7.49 -79.62
C LEU A 202 -10.52 8.56 -80.68
N LYS A 203 -9.89 9.69 -80.32
CA LYS A 203 -9.45 10.72 -81.29
C LYS A 203 -8.42 10.18 -82.27
N LYS A 204 -7.50 9.33 -81.83
CA LYS A 204 -6.50 8.69 -82.70
C LYS A 204 -7.13 7.65 -83.63
N LEU A 205 -8.16 6.92 -83.17
CA LEU A 205 -8.93 5.99 -83.99
C LEU A 205 -9.78 6.73 -85.03
N GLN A 206 -10.40 7.85 -84.63
CA GLN A 206 -11.15 8.73 -85.54
C GLN A 206 -10.24 9.39 -86.58
N SER A 207 -9.02 9.80 -86.20
CA SER A 207 -8.05 10.35 -87.15
C SER A 207 -7.43 9.28 -88.07
N GLN A 208 -7.28 8.03 -87.59
CA GLN A 208 -6.81 6.91 -88.41
C GLN A 208 -7.91 6.28 -89.29
N SER A 209 -9.20 6.45 -88.96
CA SER A 209 -10.32 5.88 -89.72
C SER A 209 -11.06 6.91 -90.59
N GLY A 210 -10.65 8.18 -90.56
CA GLY A 210 -11.36 9.30 -91.18
C GLY A 210 -10.93 9.71 -92.60
N SER A 211 -10.25 8.87 -93.39
CA SER A 211 -9.72 9.30 -94.71
C SER A 211 -9.91 8.35 -95.90
N VAL A 212 -10.73 7.30 -95.81
CA VAL A 212 -10.86 6.33 -96.94
C VAL A 212 -12.26 6.22 -97.59
N THR A 213 -13.35 6.74 -97.02
CA THR A 213 -14.70 6.41 -97.56
C THR A 213 -15.58 7.58 -98.01
N ALA A 214 -15.12 8.84 -97.93
CA ALA A 214 -15.94 9.98 -98.37
C ALA A 214 -15.75 10.37 -99.86
N LYS A 215 -14.58 10.11 -100.46
CA LYS A 215 -14.32 10.43 -101.87
C LYS A 215 -14.80 9.34 -102.84
N ALA A 216 -14.75 8.07 -102.44
CA ALA A 216 -15.23 6.95 -103.24
C ALA A 216 -16.76 6.94 -103.39
N GLN A 217 -17.50 7.33 -102.33
CA GLN A 217 -18.98 7.38 -102.36
C GLN A 217 -19.54 8.56 -103.16
N LEU A 218 -18.80 9.65 -103.30
CA LEU A 218 -19.24 10.85 -104.04
C LEU A 218 -19.16 10.66 -105.57
N GLU A 219 -18.12 9.97 -106.06
CA GLU A 219 -17.94 9.71 -107.50
C GLU A 219 -18.90 8.63 -108.02
N GLU A 220 -19.25 7.64 -107.19
CA GLU A 220 -20.25 6.63 -107.52
C GLU A 220 -21.66 7.25 -107.67
N MET A 221 -22.05 8.15 -106.76
CA MET A 221 -23.34 8.87 -106.86
C MET A 221 -23.42 9.80 -108.08
N LYS A 222 -22.30 10.39 -108.52
CA LYS A 222 -22.27 11.20 -109.76
C LYS A 222 -22.46 10.34 -111.00
N ARG A 223 -21.84 9.17 -111.07
CA ARG A 223 -21.99 8.23 -112.20
C ARG A 223 -23.42 7.71 -112.31
N GLN A 224 -24.07 7.41 -111.19
CA GLN A 224 -25.47 6.94 -111.18
C GLN A 224 -26.46 8.02 -111.65
N ARG A 225 -26.21 9.31 -111.37
CA ARG A 225 -27.05 10.41 -111.87
C ARG A 225 -26.87 10.71 -113.36
N ALA A 226 -25.67 10.53 -113.90
CA ALA A 226 -25.40 10.72 -115.33
C ALA A 226 -26.02 9.60 -116.20
N ALA A 227 -26.11 8.37 -115.68
CA ALA A 227 -26.74 7.25 -116.40
C ALA A 227 -28.28 7.38 -116.47
N ALA A 228 -28.91 7.92 -115.41
CA ALA A 228 -30.38 8.09 -115.36
C ALA A 228 -30.92 9.19 -116.29
N THR A 229 -30.07 10.12 -116.73
CA THR A 229 -30.47 11.24 -117.62
C THR A 229 -30.29 10.93 -119.11
N ALA A 230 -29.58 9.86 -119.48
CA ALA A 230 -29.33 9.48 -120.87
C ALA A 230 -30.38 8.53 -121.49
N GLN A 231 -31.23 7.86 -120.68
CA GLN A 231 -32.24 6.91 -121.17
C GLN A 231 -33.64 7.50 -121.45
N ALA A 232 -33.87 8.80 -121.21
CA ALA A 232 -35.18 9.44 -121.39
C ALA A 232 -35.31 10.33 -122.65
N GLY A 233 -34.28 10.43 -123.51
CA GLY A 233 -34.23 11.41 -124.62
C GLY A 233 -34.34 10.86 -126.05
N GLY A 234 -34.60 9.57 -126.25
CA GLY A 234 -34.22 8.90 -127.50
C GLY A 234 -35.30 8.14 -128.28
N THR A 235 -36.59 8.51 -128.25
CA THR A 235 -37.53 8.04 -129.29
C THR A 235 -38.73 8.99 -129.44
N LYS A 236 -38.58 9.98 -130.32
CA LYS A 236 -39.66 10.82 -130.84
C LYS A 236 -39.37 11.04 -132.33
N GLN A 237 -39.95 10.22 -133.22
CA GLN A 237 -40.11 10.54 -134.64
C GLN A 237 -41.14 9.62 -135.29
N MET A 238 -42.10 10.27 -135.97
CA MET A 238 -43.29 9.82 -136.70
C MET A 238 -44.54 9.54 -135.87
#